data_AF-A0A962T0B4-F1
#
_entry.id   AF-A0A962T0B4-F1
#
_cell.length_a   1.000
_cell.length_b   1.000
_cell.length_c   1.000
_cell.angle_alpha   90.00
_cell.angle_beta   90.00
_cell.angle_gamma   90.00
#
_symmetry.space_group_name_H-M   'P 1'
#
loop_
_entity.id
_entity.type
_entity.pdbx_description
1 polymer ?
#
loop_
_entity_poly.entity_id
_entity_poly.type
_entity_poly.pdbx_seq_one_letter_code
_entity_poly.pdbx_strand_id
1 'polypeptide(L)' 'RGIGPWTGDMAAIFYFQEPDIWPDRDAAANKAFRRLLREGQSLAEAAARFAPYRSFLALHLWRWVDGAL' A
#
# COMPACT_ATOMS: atom_id res chain seq x y z
N ARG A 1 17.93 -1.24 -17.89
CA ARG A 1 16.56 -1.56 -17.43
C ARG A 1 16.43 -1.03 -16.00
N GLY A 2 15.51 -0.11 -15.70
CA GLY A 2 15.49 0.61 -14.40
C GLY A 2 14.10 0.96 -13.84
N ILE A 3 13.02 0.55 -14.51
CA ILE A 3 11.64 0.74 -14.03
C ILE A 3 11.06 -0.66 -13.77
N GLY A 4 10.67 -0.92 -12.53
CA GLY A 4 10.03 -2.17 -12.11
C GLY A 4 8.60 -1.94 -11.62
N PRO A 5 7.86 -3.01 -11.24
CA PRO A 5 6.46 -2.90 -10.83
C PRO A 5 6.23 -1.89 -9.70
N TRP A 6 7.07 -1.91 -8.66
CA TRP A 6 7.00 -0.93 -7.57
C TRP A 6 7.11 0.52 -8.07
N THR A 7 8.00 0.80 -9.01
CA THR A 7 8.14 2.14 -9.61
C THR A 7 6.87 2.54 -10.35
N GLY A 8 6.21 1.60 -11.04
CA GLY A 8 4.92 1.81 -11.68
C GLY A 8 3.83 2.15 -10.65
N ASP A 9 3.75 1.40 -9.55
CA ASP A 9 2.80 1.66 -8.46
C ASP A 9 3.01 3.05 -7.85
N MET A 10 4.27 3.44 -7.60
CA MET A 10 4.59 4.78 -7.09
C MET A 10 4.14 5.88 -8.05
N ALA A 11 4.38 5.71 -9.36
CA ALA A 11 3.93 6.67 -10.36
C ALA A 11 2.40 6.75 -10.41
N ALA A 12 1.70 5.61 -10.35
CA ALA A 12 0.25 5.55 -10.35
C ALA A 12 -0.35 6.28 -9.13
N ILE A 13 0.20 6.06 -7.93
CA ILE A 13 -0.28 6.69 -6.69
C ILE A 13 0.03 8.19 -6.64
N PHE A 14 1.27 8.59 -6.92
CA PHE A 14 1.71 9.98 -6.63
C PHE A 14 1.60 10.93 -7.83
N TYR A 15 1.86 10.45 -9.04
CA TYR A 15 1.83 11.29 -10.23
C TYR A 15 0.45 11.27 -10.89
N PHE A 16 -0.09 10.07 -11.13
CA PHE A 16 -1.41 9.91 -11.77
C PHE A 16 -2.57 9.99 -10.78
N GLN A 17 -2.30 9.93 -9.48
CA GLN A 17 -3.32 10.00 -8.43
C GLN A 17 -4.42 8.93 -8.56
N GLU A 18 -4.05 7.75 -9.06
CA GLU A 18 -4.95 6.61 -9.16
C GLU A 18 -5.40 6.20 -7.75
N PRO A 19 -6.71 6.20 -7.46
CA PRO A 19 -7.21 6.00 -6.09
C PRO A 19 -7.11 4.55 -5.61
N ASP A 20 -6.98 3.58 -6.53
CA ASP A 20 -7.14 2.16 -6.25
C ASP A 20 -5.91 1.29 -6.54
N ILE A 21 -4.73 1.75 -6.14
CA ILE A 21 -3.48 1.01 -6.26
C ILE A 21 -3.05 0.50 -4.89
N TRP A 22 -2.78 -0.79 -4.80
CA TRP A 22 -2.10 -1.37 -3.65
C TRP A 22 -0.66 -1.74 -4.03
N PRO A 23 0.38 -1.15 -3.41
CA PRO A 23 1.76 -1.41 -3.80
C PRO A 23 2.26 -2.72 -3.16
N ASP A 24 1.88 -3.86 -3.74
CA ASP A 24 2.17 -5.20 -3.21
C ASP A 24 3.67 -5.48 -2.92
N ARG A 25 4.58 -4.77 -3.59
CA ARG A 25 6.03 -4.91 -3.39
C ARG A 25 6.64 -3.92 -2.41
N ASP A 26 5.84 -3.05 -1.81
CA ASP A 26 6.32 -2.07 -0.84
C ASP A 26 6.50 -2.70 0.54
N ALA A 27 7.75 -2.81 1.00
CA ALA A 27 8.07 -3.45 2.26
C ALA A 27 7.51 -2.69 3.48
N ALA A 28 7.47 -1.35 3.42
CA ALA A 28 7.00 -0.53 4.54
C ALA A 28 5.47 -0.63 4.69
N ALA A 29 4.71 -0.46 3.60
CA ALA A 29 3.26 -0.61 3.60
C ALA A 29 2.83 -2.02 4.01
N ASN A 30 3.47 -3.06 3.47
CA ASN A 30 3.14 -4.44 3.82
C ASN A 30 3.43 -4.75 5.29
N LYS A 31 4.61 -4.35 5.80
CA LYS A 31 4.98 -4.56 7.20
C LYS A 31 4.05 -3.80 8.14
N ALA A 32 3.69 -2.56 7.80
CA ALA A 32 2.73 -1.76 8.55
C ALA A 32 1.38 -2.46 8.58
N PHE A 33 0.83 -2.82 7.43
CA PHE A 33 -0.50 -3.40 7.37
C PHE A 33 -0.56 -4.74 8.10
N ARG A 34 0.50 -5.55 8.00
CA ARG A 34 0.58 -6.84 8.70
C ARG A 34 0.44 -6.71 10.22
N ARG A 35 0.90 -5.60 10.83
CA ARG A 35 0.72 -5.33 12.28
C ARG A 35 -0.75 -5.13 12.68
N LEU A 36 -1.61 -4.77 11.73
CA LEU A 36 -3.05 -4.56 11.95
C LEU A 36 -3.87 -5.83 11.71
N LEU A 37 -3.27 -6.86 11.12
CA LEU A 37 -3.93 -8.12 10.79
C LEU A 37 -3.61 -9.19 11.84
N ARG A 38 -4.57 -10.06 12.09
CA ARG A 38 -4.35 -11.29 12.86
C ARG A 38 -3.43 -12.23 12.09
N GLU A 39 -2.77 -13.11 12.83
CA GLU A 39 -1.95 -14.18 12.27
C GLU A 39 -2.78 -15.03 11.29
N GLY A 40 -2.16 -15.47 10.20
CA GLY A 40 -2.82 -16.26 9.15
C GLY A 40 -3.70 -15.47 8.18
N GLN A 41 -4.09 -14.22 8.47
CA GLN A 41 -4.86 -13.43 7.49
C GLN A 41 -4.03 -13.09 6.24
N SER A 42 -4.65 -13.22 5.06
CA SER A 42 -4.07 -12.79 3.79
C SER A 42 -4.01 -11.27 3.71
N LEU A 43 -2.82 -10.76 3.39
CA LEU A 43 -2.61 -9.32 3.22
C LEU A 43 -3.32 -8.80 1.97
N ALA A 44 -3.26 -9.56 0.86
CA ALA A 44 -3.88 -9.19 -0.41
C ALA A 44 -5.42 -9.12 -0.29
N GLU A 45 -6.03 -10.12 0.37
CA GLU A 45 -7.48 -10.11 0.60
C GLU A 45 -7.89 -8.98 1.55
N ALA A 46 -7.09 -8.73 2.59
CA ALA A 46 -7.35 -7.62 3.49
C ALA A 46 -7.25 -6.26 2.79
N ALA A 47 -6.26 -6.08 1.90
CA ALA A 47 -6.09 -4.85 1.12
C ALA A 47 -7.23 -4.68 0.11
N ALA A 48 -7.68 -5.77 -0.52
CA ALA A 48 -8.80 -5.75 -1.46
C ALA A 48 -10.10 -5.21 -0.84
N ARG A 49 -10.30 -5.35 0.48
CA ARG A 49 -11.46 -4.78 1.19
C ARG A 49 -11.48 -3.24 1.23
N PHE A 50 -10.37 -2.59 0.90
CA PHE A 50 -10.27 -1.13 0.83
C PHE A 50 -10.48 -0.59 -0.59
N ALA A 51 -10.78 -1.44 -1.58
CA ALA A 51 -11.22 -0.97 -2.88
C ALA A 51 -12.53 -0.14 -2.74
N PRO A 52 -12.71 0.93 -3.53
CA PRO A 52 -11.86 1.38 -4.64
C PRO A 52 -10.80 2.43 -4.23
N TYR A 53 -10.27 2.35 -3.00
CA TYR A 53 -9.47 3.39 -2.35
C TYR A 53 -8.16 2.85 -1.75
N ARG A 54 -7.59 1.80 -2.34
CA ARG A 54 -6.38 1.15 -1.82
C ARG A 54 -5.15 2.07 -1.76
N SER A 55 -5.07 3.08 -2.61
CA SER A 55 -3.98 4.08 -2.55
C SER A 55 -4.05 4.89 -1.25
N PHE A 56 -5.26 5.21 -0.76
CA PHE A 56 -5.42 5.90 0.51
C PHE A 56 -5.01 5.03 1.69
N LEU A 57 -5.29 3.72 1.66
CA LEU A 57 -4.77 2.79 2.67
C LEU A 57 -3.23 2.86 2.73
N ALA A 58 -2.55 2.75 1.58
CA ALA A 58 -1.09 2.83 1.51
C ALA A 58 -0.55 4.15 2.08
N LEU A 59 -1.14 5.28 1.70
CA LEU A 59 -0.77 6.61 2.20
C LEU A 59 -0.89 6.74 3.72
N HIS A 60 -1.98 6.22 4.31
CA HIS A 60 -2.16 6.26 5.77
C HIS A 60 -1.16 5.37 6.49
N LEU A 61 -0.84 4.19 5.95
CA LEU A 61 0.13 3.28 6.53
C LEU A 61 1.55 3.86 6.49
N TRP A 62 1.96 4.51 5.39
CA TRP A 62 3.25 5.20 5.33
C TRP A 62 3.34 6.33 6.36
N ARG A 63 2.30 7.18 6.46
CA ARG A 63 2.24 8.24 7.48
C ARG A 63 2.34 7.70 8.90
N TRP A 64 1.71 6.57 9.17
CA TRP A 64 1.78 5.91 10.47
C TRP A 64 3.19 5.38 10.78
N VAL A 65 3.88 4.81 9.80
CA VAL A 65 5.27 4.33 9.98
C VAL A 65 6.24 5.49 10.18
N ASP A 66 6.04 6.60 9.49
CA ASP A 66 6.88 7.79 9.59
C ASP A 66 6.69 8.55 10.92
N GLY A 67 5.69 8.16 11.73
CA GLY A 67 5.36 8.83 13.01
C GLY A 67 4.67 10.18 12.82
N ALA A 68 4.08 10.42 11.66
CA ALA A 68 3.38 11.66 11.29
C ALA A 68 1.87 11.62 11.59
N LEU A 69 1.44 10.74 12.51
CA LEU A 69 0.08 10.55 13.01
C LEU A 69 0.09 10.36 14.52
#